data_AF-A0A7C9VDZ4-F1
#
_entry.id   AF-A0A7C9VDZ4-F1
#
_cell.length_a   1.000
_cell.length_b   1.000
_cell.length_c   1.000
_cell.angle_alpha   90.00
_cell.angle_beta   90.00
_cell.angle_gamma   90.00
#
_symmetry.space_group_name_H-M   'P 1'
#
loop_
_entity.id
_entity.type
_entity.pdbx_description
1 polymer ?
#
loop_
_entity_poly.entity_id
_entity_poly.type
_entity_poly.pdbx_seq_one_letter_code
_entity_poly.pdbx_strand_id
1 'polypeptide(L)'
;MRRTPVYIVCSPRPAVGKTLIARALTEFLVLQRGKVIAFDINLREPSLLNYLPRITETAAISDTFGQMALMDRLIVNDNVPKVVDLGFHAFDDFFKMIAEIGFMKEADRRGVDPIVLFIPDRDRASILAWTMLRETFPSAAIVPVENEHVLWG
;
A
#
# COMPACT_ATOMS: atom_id res chain seq x y z
N MET A 1 -5.03 -21.95 -7.68
CA MET A 1 -4.75 -21.58 -6.27
C MET A 1 -5.32 -20.20 -6.02
N ARG A 2 -5.83 -19.92 -4.81
CA ARG A 2 -6.30 -18.57 -4.47
C ARG A 2 -5.07 -17.64 -4.41
N ARG A 3 -5.19 -16.44 -4.99
CA ARG A 3 -4.12 -15.44 -4.93
C ARG A 3 -4.17 -14.69 -3.60
N THR A 4 -3.01 -14.33 -3.07
CA THR A 4 -2.92 -13.54 -1.83
C THR A 4 -3.01 -12.05 -2.14
N PRO A 5 -4.01 -11.32 -1.60
CA PRO A 5 -4.16 -9.90 -1.89
C PRO A 5 -3.15 -9.06 -1.11
N VAL A 6 -2.56 -8.08 -1.78
CA VAL A 6 -1.71 -7.03 -1.20
C VAL A 6 -2.37 -5.69 -1.47
N TYR A 7 -2.99 -5.11 -0.45
CA TYR A 7 -3.63 -3.80 -0.51
C TYR A 7 -2.59 -2.72 -0.26
N ILE A 8 -2.44 -1.78 -1.20
CA ILE A 8 -1.51 -0.65 -1.09
C ILE A 8 -2.36 0.62 -0.97
N VAL A 9 -2.42 1.20 0.23
CA VAL A 9 -3.18 2.42 0.51
C VAL A 9 -2.26 3.62 0.33
N CYS A 10 -2.53 4.44 -0.69
CA CYS A 10 -1.60 5.50 -1.06
C CYS A 10 -2.27 6.77 -1.56
N SER A 11 -1.50 7.86 -1.49
CA SER A 11 -1.80 9.15 -2.09
C SER A 11 -0.54 10.01 -2.05
N PRO A 12 -0.26 10.83 -3.07
CA PRO A 12 0.85 11.79 -3.06
C PRO A 12 0.55 13.00 -2.17
N ARG A 13 -0.42 12.91 -1.26
CA ARG A 13 -0.80 14.02 -0.37
C ARG A 13 -0.81 13.58 1.10
N PRO A 14 -0.32 14.43 2.03
CA PRO A 14 -0.48 14.20 3.45
C PRO A 14 -1.94 14.44 3.89
N ALA A 15 -2.31 13.95 5.07
CA ALA A 15 -3.61 14.23 5.72
C ALA A 15 -4.90 13.87 4.95
N VAL A 16 -4.83 13.04 3.90
CA VAL A 16 -6.02 12.62 3.11
C VAL A 16 -6.77 11.39 3.64
N GLY A 17 -6.39 10.87 4.80
CA GLY A 17 -7.03 9.70 5.41
C GLY A 17 -6.45 8.34 5.02
N LYS A 18 -5.23 8.26 4.45
CA LYS A 18 -4.54 6.99 4.13
C LYS A 18 -4.54 5.99 5.28
N THR A 19 -4.02 6.39 6.44
CA THR A 19 -3.98 5.53 7.64
C THR A 19 -5.37 5.14 8.13
N LEU A 20 -6.38 6.02 8.00
CA LEU A 20 -7.75 5.68 8.38
C LEU A 20 -8.29 4.53 7.51
N ILE A 21 -8.11 4.62 6.19
CA ILE A 21 -8.52 3.58 5.25
C ILE A 21 -7.72 2.29 5.50
N ALA A 22 -6.40 2.39 5.68
CA ALA A 22 -5.55 1.24 5.98
C ALA A 22 -6.01 0.54 7.27
N ARG A 23 -6.24 1.30 8.35
CA ARG A 23 -6.73 0.77 9.62
C ARG A 23 -8.09 0.08 9.47
N ALA A 24 -9.07 0.76 8.88
CA ALA A 24 -10.42 0.21 8.71
C ALA A 24 -10.39 -1.09 7.90
N LEU A 25 -9.59 -1.14 6.84
CA LEU A 25 -9.39 -2.34 6.04
C LEU A 25 -8.70 -3.46 6.84
N THR A 26 -7.64 -3.15 7.59
CA THR A 26 -6.94 -4.12 8.43
C THR A 26 -7.89 -4.73 9.47
N GLU A 27 -8.64 -3.91 10.21
CA GLU A 27 -9.62 -4.37 11.20
C GLU A 27 -10.72 -5.22 10.55
N PHE A 28 -11.25 -4.80 9.40
CA PHE A 28 -12.22 -5.58 8.64
C PHE A 28 -11.66 -6.95 8.21
N LEU A 29 -10.42 -7.00 7.70
CA LEU A 29 -9.80 -8.25 7.26
C LEU A 29 -9.53 -9.20 8.44
N VAL A 30 -9.19 -8.68 9.63
CA VAL A 30 -9.11 -9.49 10.85
C VAL A 30 -10.46 -10.13 11.16
N LEU A 31 -11.54 -9.36 11.14
CA LEU A 31 -12.88 -9.88 11.41
C LEU A 31 -13.34 -10.89 10.36
N GLN A 32 -13.04 -10.63 9.08
CA GLN A 32 -13.48 -11.47 7.96
C GLN A 32 -12.65 -12.75 7.82
N ARG A 33 -11.35 -12.71 8.11
CA ARG A 33 -10.39 -13.78 7.75
C ARG A 33 -9.55 -14.29 8.92
N GLY A 34 -9.68 -13.69 10.09
CA GLY A 34 -8.92 -14.05 11.30
C GLY A 34 -7.46 -13.59 11.33
N LYS A 35 -6.86 -13.30 10.16
CA LYS A 35 -5.45 -12.89 10.06
C LYS A 35 -5.21 -11.92 8.89
N VAL A 36 -4.35 -10.94 9.14
CA VAL A 36 -3.82 -9.97 8.18
C VAL A 36 -2.41 -9.57 8.65
N ILE A 37 -1.56 -9.13 7.74
CA ILE A 37 -0.27 -8.50 8.08
C ILE A 37 -0.33 -7.06 7.58
N ALA A 38 -0.02 -6.09 8.43
CA ALA A 38 0.01 -4.68 8.04
C ALA A 38 1.45 -4.16 8.04
N PHE A 39 1.74 -3.27 7.10
CA PHE A 39 3.02 -2.59 6.94
C PHE A 39 2.79 -1.09 7.03
N ASP A 40 3.45 -0.45 7.99
CA ASP A 40 3.51 1.00 8.10
C ASP A 40 4.79 1.48 7.41
N ILE A 41 4.64 2.08 6.23
CA ILE A 41 5.73 2.67 5.45
C ILE A 41 5.64 4.19 5.60
N ASN A 42 5.79 4.66 6.83
CA ASN A 42 5.91 6.09 7.13
C ASN A 42 7.20 6.36 7.90
N LEU A 43 8.14 7.05 7.25
CA LEU A 43 9.50 7.27 7.76
C LEU A 43 9.57 8.29 8.92
N ARG A 44 8.50 9.07 9.15
CA ARG A 44 8.54 10.18 10.12
C ARG A 44 7.56 10.02 11.27
N GLU A 45 6.36 9.56 10.99
CA GLU A 45 5.28 9.46 11.97
C GLU A 45 4.49 8.15 11.76
N PRO A 46 5.01 7.00 12.23
CA PRO A 46 4.30 5.72 12.12
C PRO A 46 2.96 5.85 12.83
N SER A 47 1.88 5.73 12.09
CA SER A 47 0.52 6.01 12.57
C SER A 47 -0.28 4.72 12.69
N LEU A 48 -0.19 3.82 11.70
CA LEU A 48 -0.91 2.55 11.73
C LEU A 48 -0.36 1.63 12.83
N LEU A 49 0.96 1.66 13.07
CA LEU A 49 1.58 0.92 14.17
C LEU A 49 1.00 1.32 15.53
N ASN A 50 0.77 2.61 15.75
CA ASN A 50 0.25 3.12 17.02
C ASN A 50 -1.19 2.64 17.28
N TYR A 51 -2.00 2.48 16.23
CA TYR A 51 -3.36 1.96 16.36
C TYR A 51 -3.42 0.44 16.49
N LEU A 52 -2.59 -0.29 15.74
CA LEU A 52 -2.64 -1.75 15.62
C LEU A 52 -1.27 -2.43 15.89
N PRO A 53 -0.65 -2.22 17.06
CA PRO A 53 0.75 -2.61 17.32
C PRO A 53 1.03 -4.12 17.30
N ARG A 54 -0.01 -4.96 17.36
CA ARG A 54 0.12 -6.43 17.33
C ARG A 54 0.07 -7.03 15.92
N ILE A 55 -0.34 -6.23 14.93
CA ILE A 55 -0.64 -6.68 13.56
C ILE A 55 0.21 -5.92 12.53
N THR A 56 0.61 -4.70 12.88
CA THR A 56 1.38 -3.81 12.02
C THR A 56 2.86 -3.92 12.33
N GLU A 57 3.67 -3.91 11.28
CA GLU A 57 5.12 -3.81 11.35
C GLU A 57 5.60 -2.58 10.58
N THR A 58 6.63 -1.91 11.09
CA THR A 58 7.28 -0.83 10.34
C THR A 58 8.15 -1.41 9.23
N ALA A 59 8.13 -0.80 8.07
CA ALA A 59 9.07 -1.12 7.00
C ALA A 59 9.73 0.15 6.46
N ALA A 60 11.05 0.08 6.28
CA ALA A 60 11.84 1.15 5.68
C ALA A 60 12.21 0.76 4.24
N ILE A 61 12.14 1.72 3.33
CA ILE A 61 12.51 1.56 1.92
C ILE A 61 13.69 2.46 1.51
N SER A 62 14.35 3.08 2.50
CA SER A 62 15.45 4.04 2.31
C SER A 62 16.77 3.40 1.86
N ASP A 63 16.92 2.09 2.07
CA ASP A 63 18.09 1.33 1.63
C ASP A 63 17.68 0.01 0.97
N THR A 64 18.60 -0.57 0.20
CA THR A 64 18.36 -1.79 -0.58
C THR A 64 17.98 -2.99 0.30
N PHE A 65 18.49 -3.09 1.53
CA PHE A 65 18.16 -4.21 2.42
C PHE A 65 16.71 -4.12 2.91
N GLY A 66 16.26 -2.92 3.30
CA GLY A 66 14.88 -2.66 3.69
C GLY A 66 13.91 -2.89 2.54
N GLN A 67 14.28 -2.45 1.34
CA GLN A 67 13.52 -2.74 0.12
C GLN A 67 13.37 -4.26 -0.09
N MET A 68 14.48 -5.01 -0.15
CA MET A 68 14.44 -6.47 -0.31
C MET A 68 13.62 -7.16 0.79
N ALA A 69 13.81 -6.76 2.05
CA ALA A 69 13.08 -7.34 3.18
C ALA A 69 11.57 -7.10 3.10
N LEU A 70 11.13 -5.93 2.64
CA LEU A 70 9.72 -5.66 2.39
C LEU A 70 9.20 -6.52 1.23
N MET A 71 9.93 -6.56 0.10
CA MET A 71 9.51 -7.29 -1.10
C MET A 71 9.36 -8.78 -0.84
N ASP A 72 10.34 -9.40 -0.17
CA ASP A 72 10.33 -10.82 0.19
C ASP A 72 9.09 -11.20 0.99
N ARG A 73 8.54 -10.26 1.76
CA ARG A 73 7.31 -10.45 2.53
C ARG A 73 6.07 -10.19 1.69
N LEU A 74 6.06 -9.18 0.82
CA LEU A 74 4.89 -8.87 -0.02
C LEU A 74 4.60 -9.96 -1.06
N ILE A 75 5.61 -10.64 -1.59
CA ILE A 75 5.45 -11.64 -2.65
C ILE A 75 5.08 -13.06 -2.16
N VAL A 76 4.82 -13.23 -0.86
CA VAL A 76 4.44 -14.54 -0.30
C VAL A 76 2.96 -14.82 -0.52
N ASN A 77 2.66 -15.91 -1.22
CA ASN A 77 1.31 -16.45 -1.37
C ASN A 77 0.95 -17.44 -0.26
N ASP A 78 0.73 -16.89 0.94
CA ASP A 78 0.39 -17.62 2.18
C ASP A 78 -1.12 -17.59 2.50
N ASN A 79 -1.95 -17.03 1.61
CA ASN A 79 -3.37 -16.72 1.81
C ASN A 79 -3.66 -15.72 2.95
N VAL A 80 -2.64 -15.03 3.47
CA VAL A 80 -2.77 -13.98 4.47
C VAL A 80 -2.75 -12.63 3.76
N PRO A 81 -3.87 -11.88 3.76
CA PRO A 81 -3.91 -10.54 3.18
C PRO A 81 -2.85 -9.63 3.79
N LYS A 82 -2.31 -8.75 2.95
CA LYS A 82 -1.28 -7.78 3.35
C LYS A 82 -1.84 -6.38 3.11
N VAL A 83 -1.67 -5.47 4.06
CA VAL A 83 -2.09 -4.06 3.95
C VAL A 83 -0.85 -3.19 4.12
N VAL A 84 -0.62 -2.29 3.18
CA VAL A 84 0.47 -1.32 3.20
C VAL A 84 -0.13 0.06 3.38
N ASP A 85 0.16 0.72 4.50
CA ASP A 85 -0.10 2.14 4.70
C ASP A 85 1.12 2.93 4.19
N LEU A 86 0.99 3.53 3.01
CA LEU A 86 2.09 4.24 2.37
C LEU A 86 2.06 5.73 2.76
N GLY A 87 3.05 6.13 3.57
CA GLY A 87 3.27 7.52 3.94
C GLY A 87 3.56 8.40 2.72
N PHE A 88 3.11 9.66 2.76
CA PHE A 88 3.30 10.61 1.66
C PHE A 88 4.78 10.77 1.26
N HIS A 89 5.68 10.84 2.24
CA HIS A 89 7.12 10.99 1.98
C HIS A 89 7.76 9.79 1.28
N ALA A 90 7.14 8.62 1.35
CA ALA A 90 7.64 7.39 0.74
C ALA A 90 6.96 7.09 -0.60
N PHE A 91 6.02 7.93 -1.06
CA PHE A 91 5.19 7.64 -2.24
C PHE A 91 6.03 7.40 -3.50
N ASP A 92 6.86 8.37 -3.88
CA ASP A 92 7.66 8.29 -5.12
C ASP A 92 8.71 7.19 -5.03
N ASP A 93 9.43 7.10 -3.91
CA ASP A 93 10.46 6.09 -3.69
C ASP A 93 9.89 4.67 -3.70
N PHE A 94 8.70 4.47 -3.13
CA PHE A 94 8.02 3.18 -3.13
C PHE A 94 7.66 2.75 -4.54
N PHE A 95 7.03 3.61 -5.34
CA PHE A 95 6.62 3.23 -6.70
C PHE A 95 7.79 3.11 -7.67
N LYS A 96 8.85 3.90 -7.47
CA LYS A 96 10.14 3.71 -8.15
C LYS A 96 10.74 2.34 -7.83
N MET A 97 10.81 1.97 -6.56
CA MET A 97 11.28 0.65 -6.11
C MET A 97 10.43 -0.49 -6.72
N ILE A 98 9.10 -0.36 -6.71
CA ILE A 98 8.17 -1.35 -7.31
C ILE A 98 8.49 -1.59 -8.79
N ALA A 99 8.77 -0.52 -9.53
CA ALA A 99 9.13 -0.59 -10.94
C ALA A 99 10.53 -1.21 -11.15
N GLU A 100 11.54 -0.76 -10.39
CA GLU A 100 12.93 -1.22 -10.51
C GLU A 100 13.10 -2.70 -10.14
N ILE A 101 12.41 -3.18 -9.10
CA ILE A 101 12.46 -4.59 -8.66
C ILE A 101 11.57 -5.48 -9.55
N GLY A 102 10.69 -4.90 -10.37
CA GLY A 102 9.77 -5.66 -11.21
C GLY A 102 8.72 -6.41 -10.41
N PHE A 103 8.22 -5.81 -9.32
CA PHE A 103 7.28 -6.43 -8.37
C PHE A 103 6.08 -7.08 -9.06
N MET A 104 5.50 -6.42 -10.06
CA MET A 104 4.30 -6.95 -10.73
C MET A 104 4.53 -8.31 -11.40
N LYS A 105 5.70 -8.48 -12.03
CA LYS A 105 6.08 -9.75 -12.65
C LYS A 105 6.27 -10.84 -11.60
N GLU A 106 6.88 -10.50 -10.48
CA GLU A 106 7.13 -11.44 -9.39
C GLU A 106 5.84 -11.79 -8.62
N ALA A 107 4.99 -10.80 -8.36
CA ALA A 107 3.68 -10.98 -7.75
C ALA A 107 2.84 -11.93 -8.60
N ASP A 108 2.83 -11.76 -9.93
CA ASP A 108 2.12 -12.68 -10.80
C ASP A 108 2.68 -14.10 -10.77
N ARG A 109 4.00 -14.24 -10.87
CA ARG A 109 4.70 -15.52 -10.79
C ARG A 109 4.45 -16.26 -9.46
N ARG A 110 4.29 -15.52 -8.36
CA ARG A 110 4.07 -16.07 -7.02
C ARG A 110 2.60 -16.26 -6.66
N GLY A 111 1.66 -15.77 -7.46
CA GLY A 111 0.23 -15.83 -7.16
C GLY A 111 -0.20 -14.81 -6.09
N VAL A 112 0.39 -13.63 -6.13
CA VAL A 112 0.03 -12.46 -5.31
C VAL A 112 -0.76 -11.48 -6.17
N ASP A 113 -1.75 -10.82 -5.58
CA ASP A 113 -2.67 -9.91 -6.27
C ASP A 113 -2.58 -8.50 -5.67
N PRO A 114 -1.78 -7.60 -6.26
CA PRO A 114 -1.69 -6.21 -5.81
C PRO A 114 -2.97 -5.44 -6.10
N ILE A 115 -3.45 -4.71 -5.10
CA ILE A 115 -4.65 -3.86 -5.19
C ILE A 115 -4.27 -2.49 -4.65
N VAL A 116 -4.26 -1.48 -5.49
CA VAL A 116 -3.92 -0.11 -5.10
C VAL A 116 -5.19 0.62 -4.72
N LEU A 117 -5.31 1.02 -3.45
CA LEU A 117 -6.35 1.90 -2.94
C LEU A 117 -5.81 3.33 -2.95
N PHE A 118 -6.10 4.04 -4.03
CA PHE A 118 -5.59 5.39 -4.26
C PHE A 118 -6.58 6.43 -3.77
N ILE A 119 -6.16 7.33 -2.88
CA ILE A 119 -7.01 8.45 -2.43
C ILE A 119 -6.67 9.69 -3.26
N PRO A 120 -7.50 10.06 -4.25
CA PRO A 120 -7.22 11.20 -5.12
C PRO A 120 -7.44 12.53 -4.40
N ASP A 121 -6.66 13.53 -4.80
CA ASP A 121 -6.89 14.96 -4.56
C ASP A 121 -7.07 15.70 -5.91
N ARG A 122 -7.51 16.95 -5.89
CA ARG A 122 -7.75 17.79 -7.08
C ARG A 122 -6.48 18.40 -7.68
N ASP A 123 -5.35 18.23 -7.02
CA ASP A 123 -4.11 18.84 -7.46
C ASP A 123 -3.43 18.10 -8.63
N ARG A 124 -2.48 18.78 -9.26
CA ARG A 124 -1.73 18.22 -10.37
C ARG A 124 -0.92 16.98 -9.97
N ALA A 125 -0.45 16.91 -8.71
CA ALA A 125 0.35 15.79 -8.23
C ALA A 125 -0.47 14.50 -8.18
N SER A 126 -1.71 14.57 -7.72
CA SER A 126 -2.68 13.47 -7.72
C SER A 126 -2.97 12.95 -9.13
N ILE A 127 -3.16 13.85 -10.11
CA ILE A 127 -3.41 13.46 -11.52
C ILE A 127 -2.19 12.73 -12.12
N LEU A 128 -0.99 13.25 -11.87
CA LEU A 128 0.25 12.61 -12.34
C LEU A 128 0.48 11.26 -11.66
N ALA A 129 0.25 11.17 -10.35
CA ALA A 129 0.33 9.93 -9.59
C ALA A 129 -0.66 8.88 -10.12
N TRP A 130 -1.90 9.26 -10.41
CA TRP A 130 -2.89 8.35 -11.02
C TRP A 130 -2.39 7.78 -12.35
N THR A 131 -1.79 8.62 -13.19
CA THR A 131 -1.26 8.21 -14.50
C THR A 131 -0.09 7.24 -14.33
N MET A 132 0.87 7.60 -13.47
CA MET A 132 2.01 6.75 -13.10
C MET A 132 1.55 5.40 -12.54
N LEU A 133 0.55 5.36 -11.68
CA LEU A 133 0.02 4.10 -11.13
C LEU A 133 -0.54 3.19 -12.22
N ARG A 134 -1.29 3.74 -13.18
CA ARG A 134 -1.83 2.96 -14.31
C ARG A 134 -0.76 2.38 -15.22
N GLU A 135 0.36 3.09 -15.37
CA GLU A 135 1.53 2.60 -16.10
C GLU A 135 2.31 1.54 -15.31
N THR A 136 2.47 1.74 -14.01
CA THR A 136 3.21 0.83 -13.11
C THR A 136 2.44 -0.48 -12.84
N PHE A 137 1.11 -0.42 -12.79
CA PHE A 137 0.21 -1.52 -12.45
C PHE A 137 -0.81 -1.79 -13.58
N PRO A 138 -0.38 -2.18 -14.79
CA PRO A 138 -1.29 -2.28 -15.94
C PRO A 138 -2.36 -3.38 -15.78
N SER A 139 -2.08 -4.39 -14.95
CA SER A 139 -2.98 -5.54 -14.70
C SER A 139 -3.54 -5.59 -13.28
N ALA A 140 -3.15 -4.66 -12.41
CA ALA A 140 -3.60 -4.64 -11.02
C ALA A 140 -4.86 -3.79 -10.87
N ALA A 141 -5.67 -4.09 -9.84
CA ALA A 141 -6.81 -3.26 -9.50
C ALA A 141 -6.32 -1.93 -8.91
N ILE A 142 -6.58 -0.82 -9.58
CA ILE A 142 -6.36 0.53 -9.05
C ILE A 142 -7.75 1.11 -8.74
N VAL A 143 -8.05 1.21 -7.46
CA VAL A 143 -9.35 1.62 -6.93
C VAL A 143 -9.24 3.04 -6.37
N PRO A 144 -9.91 4.03 -6.98
CA PRO A 144 -10.00 5.35 -6.38
C PRO A 144 -10.91 5.27 -5.14
N VAL A 145 -10.41 5.76 -4.00
CA VAL A 145 -11.15 5.84 -2.74
C VAL A 145 -11.48 7.30 -2.48
N GLU A 146 -12.73 7.66 -2.69
CA GLU A 146 -13.21 9.00 -2.43
C GLU A 146 -13.28 9.27 -0.92
N ASN A 147 -12.69 10.39 -0.50
CA ASN A 147 -12.83 10.91 0.84
C ASN A 147 -13.31 12.36 0.71
N GLU A 148 -14.61 12.60 0.94
CA GLU A 148 -15.25 13.90 0.72
C GLU A 148 -14.54 15.04 1.49
N HIS A 149 -14.01 14.76 2.67
CA HIS A 149 -13.22 15.72 3.44
C HIS A 149 -12.00 16.24 2.66
N VAL A 150 -11.40 15.42 1.79
CA VAL A 150 -10.27 15.84 0.93
C VAL A 150 -10.74 16.75 -0.19
N LEU A 151 -11.93 16.49 -0.73
CA LEU A 151 -12.51 17.28 -1.82
C LEU A 151 -13.07 18.63 -1.37
N TRP A 152 -13.38 18.76 -0.08
CA TRP A 152 -14.01 19.94 0.53
C TRP A 152 -13.04 20.79 1.33
N GLY A 153 -11.74 20.45 1.30
CA GLY A 153 -10.67 21.23 1.92
C GLY A 153 -10.66 22.69 1.50
#